data_AF-W4KA57-F1
#
_entry.id   AF-W4KA57-F1
#
_cell.length_a   1.000
_cell.length_b   1.000
_cell.length_c   1.000
_cell.angle_alpha   90.00
_cell.angle_beta   90.00
_cell.angle_gamma   90.00
#
_symmetry.space_group_name_H-M   'P 1'
#
loop_
_entity.id
_entity.type
_entity.pdbx_description
1 polymer ?
#
loop_
_entity_poly.entity_id
_entity_poly.type
_entity_poly.pdbx_seq_one_letter_code
_entity_poly.pdbx_strand_id
1 'polypeptide(L)'
;VDVMSMLRELSKPLWEIDFPSLPNVWGISAPWLLSHGYRLYPTWPEGRYDSTICNPDRPAPRDLPHPYAYSAYFPGPCNDVSMSQNVIGAQDEQWRDVVIKVVAKGSQELTIFKILAETPELFDSRTFPCVIPVLEILDTSYDYKFVVLPR
;
A
#
# COMPACT_ATOMS: atom_id res chain seq x y z
N VAL A 1 -28.91 -18.67 8.90
CA VAL A 1 -28.22 -17.41 9.26
C VAL A 1 -27.20 -17.77 10.33
N ASP A 2 -25.92 -17.68 10.00
CA ASP A 2 -24.83 -18.10 10.91
C ASP A 2 -24.58 -17.01 11.96
N VAL A 3 -24.79 -17.38 13.22
CA VAL A 3 -24.67 -16.50 14.39
C VAL A 3 -23.23 -16.00 14.54
N MET A 4 -22.23 -16.78 14.12
CA MET A 4 -20.82 -16.38 14.14
C MET A 4 -20.50 -15.32 13.09
N SER A 5 -21.16 -15.36 11.93
CA SER A 5 -21.04 -14.34 10.90
C SER A 5 -21.67 -13.01 11.35
N MET A 6 -22.83 -13.05 12.01
CA MET A 6 -23.47 -11.85 12.56
C MET A 6 -22.65 -11.21 13.69
N LEU A 7 -21.99 -12.00 14.53
CA LEU A 7 -21.14 -11.47 15.60
C LEU A 7 -19.85 -10.82 15.07
N ARG A 8 -19.31 -11.30 13.93
CA ARG A 8 -18.20 -10.64 13.23
C ARG A 8 -18.61 -9.29 12.63
N GLU A 9 -19.78 -9.22 12.01
CA GLU A 9 -20.34 -7.98 11.44
C GLU A 9 -20.56 -6.91 12.53
N LEU A 10 -21.09 -7.31 13.69
CA LEU A 10 -21.38 -6.41 14.81
C LEU A 10 -20.15 -6.03 15.66
N SER A 11 -19.01 -6.70 15.49
CA SER A 11 -17.76 -6.41 16.20
C SER A 11 -16.76 -5.62 15.39
N LYS A 12 -16.99 -5.43 14.07
CA LYS A 12 -16.18 -4.53 13.26
C LYS A 12 -16.48 -3.09 13.68
N PRO A 13 -15.46 -2.32 14.12
CA PRO A 13 -15.64 -0.90 14.29
C PRO A 13 -16.13 -0.28 12.98
N LEU A 14 -17.06 0.68 13.05
CA LEU A 14 -17.64 1.38 11.90
C LEU A 14 -16.61 2.03 10.93
N TRP A 15 -15.35 2.12 11.35
CA TRP A 15 -14.22 2.72 10.64
C TRP A 15 -13.29 1.69 9.97
N GLU A 16 -13.53 0.39 10.15
CA GLU A 16 -12.74 -0.66 9.52
C GLU A 16 -13.31 -0.94 8.13
N ILE A 17 -12.48 -0.80 7.09
CA ILE A 17 -12.90 -1.09 5.72
C ILE A 17 -13.12 -2.61 5.61
N ASP A 18 -14.33 -3.00 5.20
CA ASP A 18 -14.64 -4.40 4.93
C ASP A 18 -14.10 -4.81 3.55
N PHE A 19 -12.81 -5.15 3.49
CA PHE A 19 -12.12 -5.54 2.25
C PHE A 19 -12.74 -6.74 1.50
N PRO A 20 -13.33 -7.77 2.15
CA PRO A 20 -14.03 -8.86 1.46
C PRO A 20 -15.25 -8.44 0.64
N SER A 21 -15.88 -7.29 0.96
CA SER A 21 -17.09 -6.80 0.30
C SER A 21 -16.83 -5.63 -0.67
N LEU A 22 -15.61 -5.11 -0.73
CA LEU A 22 -15.24 -4.10 -1.71
C LEU A 22 -14.97 -4.74 -3.08
N PRO A 23 -15.61 -4.28 -4.17
CA PRO A 23 -15.19 -4.64 -5.51
C PRO A 23 -13.72 -4.25 -5.67
N ASN A 24 -12.93 -5.10 -6.36
CA ASN A 24 -11.47 -4.98 -6.52
C ASN A 24 -11.00 -3.51 -6.60
N VAL A 25 -10.67 -2.93 -5.44
CA VAL A 25 -10.39 -1.48 -5.29
C VAL A 25 -9.20 -1.09 -6.15
N TRP A 26 -8.24 -2.00 -6.27
CA TRP A 26 -7.04 -1.83 -7.08
C TRP A 26 -7.35 -1.82 -8.56
N GLY A 27 -8.19 -2.73 -9.03
CA GLY A 27 -8.62 -2.76 -10.43
C GLY A 27 -9.37 -1.48 -10.84
N ILE A 28 -10.26 -0.98 -9.98
CA ILE A 28 -11.03 0.24 -10.25
C ILE A 28 -10.16 1.49 -10.18
N SER A 29 -9.20 1.52 -9.23
CA SER A 29 -8.37 2.69 -8.99
C SER A 29 -7.11 2.75 -9.87
N ALA A 30 -6.76 1.67 -10.57
CA ALA A 30 -5.54 1.60 -11.38
C ALA A 30 -5.41 2.74 -12.41
N PRO A 31 -6.45 3.10 -13.21
CA PRO A 31 -6.32 4.21 -14.15
C PRO A 31 -6.11 5.57 -13.45
N TRP A 32 -6.75 5.75 -12.30
CA TRP A 32 -6.60 6.98 -11.50
C TRP A 32 -5.21 7.06 -10.87
N LEU A 33 -4.71 5.98 -10.27
CA LEU A 33 -3.35 5.94 -9.71
C LEU A 33 -2.30 6.15 -10.81
N LEU A 34 -2.50 5.57 -12.00
CA LEU A 34 -1.63 5.80 -13.15
C LEU A 34 -1.58 7.27 -13.56
N SER A 35 -2.72 7.98 -13.56
CA SER A 35 -2.75 9.41 -13.85
C SER A 35 -2.11 10.27 -12.76
N HIS A 36 -1.93 9.73 -11.56
CA HIS A 36 -1.21 10.36 -10.44
C HIS A 36 0.25 9.91 -10.34
N GLY A 37 0.78 9.25 -11.37
CA GLY A 37 2.18 8.87 -11.47
C GLY A 37 2.53 7.48 -10.92
N TYR A 38 1.54 6.72 -10.46
CA TYR A 38 1.75 5.41 -9.82
C TYR A 38 1.32 4.24 -10.71
N ARG A 39 2.28 3.38 -11.08
CA ARG A 39 2.07 2.15 -11.84
C ARG A 39 1.97 0.97 -10.89
N LEU A 40 0.77 0.41 -10.75
CA LEU A 40 0.57 -0.78 -9.92
C LEU A 40 1.29 -1.99 -10.52
N TYR A 41 1.82 -2.85 -9.64
CA TYR A 41 2.43 -4.09 -10.07
C TYR A 41 1.39 -5.08 -10.58
N PRO A 42 1.76 -5.98 -11.51
CA PRO A 42 0.87 -7.03 -11.94
C PRO A 42 0.52 -7.93 -10.74
N THR A 43 -0.77 -8.15 -10.56
CA THR A 43 -1.29 -9.16 -9.64
C THR A 43 -1.15 -10.52 -10.31
N TRP A 44 -0.62 -11.52 -9.60
CA TRP A 44 -0.44 -12.86 -10.17
C TRP A 44 -1.81 -13.47 -10.56
N PRO A 45 -1.98 -13.98 -11.80
CA PRO A 45 -3.28 -14.45 -12.28
C PRO A 45 -3.79 -15.72 -11.58
N GLU A 46 -2.88 -16.55 -11.03
CA GLU A 46 -3.19 -17.89 -10.52
C GLU A 46 -2.30 -18.27 -9.32
N GLY A 47 -2.61 -17.80 -8.10
CA GLY A 47 -1.70 -17.93 -6.96
C GLY A 47 -2.42 -18.25 -5.64
N ARG A 48 -1.87 -19.21 -4.88
CA ARG A 48 -2.38 -19.78 -3.60
C ARG A 48 -2.66 -18.78 -2.47
N TYR A 49 -2.35 -17.51 -2.67
CA TYR A 49 -2.49 -16.43 -1.69
C TYR A 49 -3.02 -15.19 -2.42
N ASP A 50 -4.10 -14.59 -1.92
CA ASP A 50 -4.80 -13.44 -2.51
C ASP A 50 -3.95 -12.14 -2.61
N SER A 51 -2.64 -12.22 -2.36
CA SER A 51 -1.78 -11.05 -2.14
C SER A 51 -0.29 -11.25 -2.49
N THR A 52 0.02 -12.10 -3.47
CA THR A 52 1.39 -12.21 -4.00
C THR A 52 1.71 -10.99 -4.88
N ILE A 53 2.72 -10.21 -4.49
CA ILE A 53 3.24 -9.12 -5.32
C ILE A 53 4.27 -9.65 -6.30
N CYS A 54 4.06 -9.39 -7.58
CA CYS A 54 5.05 -9.73 -8.59
C CYS A 54 6.11 -8.64 -8.74
N ASN A 55 7.29 -9.05 -9.19
CA ASN A 55 8.36 -8.10 -9.43
C ASN A 55 7.93 -7.12 -10.55
N PRO A 56 8.29 -5.83 -10.43
CA PRO A 56 7.99 -4.88 -11.49
C PRO A 56 8.70 -5.26 -12.79
N ASP A 57 8.12 -4.88 -13.93
CA ASP A 57 8.71 -5.08 -15.26
C ASP A 57 10.07 -4.40 -15.39
N ARG A 58 10.27 -3.31 -14.64
CA ARG A 58 11.51 -2.54 -14.61
C ARG A 58 12.06 -2.51 -13.18
N PRO A 59 13.34 -2.85 -12.94
CA PRO A 59 13.92 -2.75 -11.61
C PRO A 59 14.10 -1.28 -11.20
N ALA A 60 13.92 -1.00 -9.91
CA ALA A 60 14.20 0.32 -9.36
C ALA A 60 15.69 0.71 -9.52
N PRO A 61 16.00 2.00 -9.75
CA PRO A 61 17.38 2.49 -9.77
C PRO A 61 18.06 2.26 -8.41
N ARG A 62 19.31 1.78 -8.42
CA ARG A 62 20.06 1.46 -7.19
C ARG A 62 20.71 2.67 -6.50
N ASP A 63 20.91 3.76 -7.23
CA ASP A 63 21.71 4.91 -6.77
C ASP A 63 20.86 6.06 -6.20
N LEU A 64 19.68 5.75 -5.67
CA LEU A 64 18.79 6.78 -5.11
C LEU A 64 19.10 7.02 -3.63
N PRO A 65 19.33 8.27 -3.19
CA PRO A 65 19.42 8.59 -1.77
C PRO A 65 18.09 8.30 -1.06
N HIS A 66 18.17 7.86 0.20
CA HIS A 66 17.10 7.58 1.18
C HIS A 66 15.76 8.34 0.99
N PRO A 67 14.60 7.77 1.40
CA PRO A 67 14.41 6.64 2.32
C PRO A 67 13.73 5.44 1.64
N TYR A 68 14.23 5.02 0.49
CA TYR A 68 13.71 3.85 -0.22
C TYR A 68 14.31 2.57 0.37
N ALA A 69 13.48 1.57 0.65
CA ALA A 69 14.00 0.27 1.02
C ALA A 69 14.51 -0.41 -0.26
N TYR A 70 15.67 -1.03 -0.17
CA TYR A 70 16.20 -1.80 -1.28
C TYR A 70 15.56 -3.17 -1.23
N SER A 71 14.57 -3.41 -2.08
CA SER A 71 14.15 -4.78 -2.35
C SER A 71 15.33 -5.54 -2.95
N ALA A 72 15.77 -6.60 -2.28
CA ALA A 72 16.69 -7.56 -2.88
C ALA A 72 15.94 -8.19 -4.06
N TYR A 73 16.20 -7.67 -5.26
CA TYR A 73 15.59 -8.19 -6.47
C TYR A 73 16.09 -9.62 -6.71
N PHE A 74 15.24 -10.59 -6.43
CA PHE A 74 15.47 -11.97 -6.80
C PHE A 74 14.78 -12.20 -8.14
N PRO A 75 15.53 -12.53 -9.22
CA PRO A 75 14.92 -12.85 -10.50
C PRO A 75 14.05 -14.10 -10.32
N GLY A 76 12.74 -13.87 -10.35
CA GLY A 76 11.69 -14.85 -10.09
C GLY A 76 10.35 -14.20 -10.40
N PRO A 77 9.33 -14.98 -10.81
CA PRO A 77 8.16 -14.42 -11.45
C PRO A 77 7.27 -13.65 -10.45
N CYS A 78 7.25 -14.03 -9.17
CA CYS A 78 6.85 -13.18 -8.03
C CYS A 78 7.65 -13.57 -6.78
N ASN A 79 7.76 -12.65 -5.83
CA ASN A 79 8.26 -12.99 -4.50
C ASN A 79 7.09 -13.48 -3.65
N ASP A 80 7.25 -14.57 -2.90
CA ASP A 80 6.25 -15.12 -1.98
C ASP A 80 6.09 -14.25 -0.71
N VAL A 81 5.96 -12.93 -0.88
CA VAL A 81 5.61 -12.02 0.20
C VAL A 81 4.11 -11.78 0.11
N SER A 82 3.37 -12.42 1.02
CA SER A 82 1.95 -12.15 1.20
C SER A 82 1.79 -10.78 1.87
N MET A 83 1.06 -9.87 1.22
CA MET A 83 0.63 -8.61 1.84
C MET A 83 -0.81 -8.68 2.32
N SER A 84 -1.21 -7.70 3.14
CA SER A 84 -2.63 -7.48 3.40
C SER A 84 -3.34 -7.07 2.11
N GLN A 85 -4.61 -7.46 1.95
CA GLN A 85 -5.45 -7.14 0.77
C GLN A 85 -5.61 -5.64 0.53
N ASN A 86 -5.38 -4.82 1.56
CA ASN A 86 -5.43 -3.37 1.50
C ASN A 86 -4.09 -2.70 1.20
N VAL A 87 -3.07 -3.46 0.80
CA VAL A 87 -1.78 -2.95 0.33
C VAL A 87 -1.50 -3.51 -1.06
N ILE A 88 -0.89 -2.69 -1.93
CA ILE A 88 -0.39 -3.13 -3.24
C ILE A 88 1.00 -2.54 -3.52
N GLY A 89 1.83 -3.27 -4.27
CA GLY A 89 3.10 -2.75 -4.78
C GLY A 89 2.89 -1.88 -6.01
N ALA A 90 3.69 -0.82 -6.15
CA ALA A 90 3.66 0.07 -7.30
C ALA A 90 5.03 0.71 -7.56
N GLN A 91 5.15 1.39 -8.69
CA GLN A 91 6.26 2.25 -9.05
C GLN A 91 5.80 3.67 -9.31
N ASP A 92 6.54 4.65 -8.80
CA ASP A 92 6.30 6.06 -9.13
C ASP A 92 6.89 6.44 -10.51
N GLU A 93 6.81 7.73 -10.85
CA GLU A 93 7.30 8.24 -12.13
C GLU A 93 8.83 8.14 -12.30
N GLN A 94 9.56 8.06 -11.20
CA GLN A 94 11.01 7.88 -11.18
C GLN A 94 11.41 6.39 -11.12
N TRP A 95 10.45 5.48 -11.27
CA TRP A 95 10.64 4.02 -11.20
C TRP A 95 11.11 3.56 -9.83
N ARG A 96 10.77 4.29 -8.77
CA ARG A 96 11.07 3.89 -7.40
C ARG A 96 9.97 2.96 -6.90
N ASP A 97 10.39 1.90 -6.24
CA ASP A 97 9.48 0.93 -5.64
C ASP A 97 8.77 1.57 -4.44
N VAL A 98 7.45 1.51 -4.45
CA VAL A 98 6.57 1.98 -3.37
C VAL A 98 5.52 0.92 -3.04
N VAL A 99 4.94 1.04 -1.85
CA VAL A 99 3.68 0.38 -1.51
C VAL A 99 2.59 1.42 -1.31
N ILE A 100 1.38 1.08 -1.73
CA ILE A 100 0.20 1.92 -1.59
C ILE A 100 -0.79 1.17 -0.70
N LYS A 101 -1.25 1.82 0.37
CA LYS A 101 -2.22 1.28 1.30
C LYS A 101 -3.55 2.03 1.22
N VAL A 102 -4.66 1.30 1.19
CA VAL A 102 -6.02 1.86 1.32
C VAL A 102 -6.37 2.01 2.80
N VAL A 103 -6.74 3.21 3.21
CA VAL A 103 -7.05 3.56 4.60
C VAL A 103 -8.36 4.35 4.68
N ALA A 104 -9.27 3.96 5.59
CA ALA A 104 -10.55 4.64 5.76
C ALA A 104 -10.39 6.08 6.26
N LYS A 105 -11.22 6.98 5.73
CA LYS A 105 -11.39 8.33 6.30
C LYS A 105 -12.00 8.23 7.70
N GLY A 106 -11.54 9.09 8.60
CA GLY A 106 -11.97 9.09 10.01
C GLY A 106 -11.37 7.97 10.87
N SER A 107 -10.60 7.04 10.30
CA SER A 107 -9.92 6.01 11.08
C SER A 107 -8.77 6.59 11.93
N GLN A 108 -8.49 5.92 13.05
CA GLN A 108 -7.31 6.22 13.87
C GLN A 108 -6.02 5.98 13.07
N GLU A 109 -6.00 4.97 12.22
CA GLU A 109 -4.88 4.66 11.34
C GLU A 109 -4.54 5.84 10.41
N LEU A 110 -5.53 6.45 9.75
CA LEU A 110 -5.30 7.63 8.91
C LEU A 110 -4.77 8.81 9.74
N THR A 111 -5.23 8.95 10.98
CA THR A 111 -4.75 10.00 11.89
C THR A 111 -3.27 9.81 12.21
N ILE A 112 -2.83 8.57 12.46
CA ILE A 112 -1.41 8.25 12.66
C ILE A 112 -0.60 8.59 11.40
N PHE A 113 -1.05 8.18 10.21
CA PHE A 113 -0.33 8.50 8.97
C PHE A 113 -0.17 10.00 8.72
N LYS A 114 -1.19 10.81 9.04
CA LYS A 114 -1.08 12.27 8.95
C LYS A 114 -0.02 12.83 9.88
N ILE A 115 0.00 12.39 11.15
CA ILE A 115 1.02 12.81 12.11
C ILE A 115 2.41 12.44 11.62
N LEU A 116 2.59 11.21 11.10
CA LEU A 116 3.87 10.76 10.55
C LEU A 116 4.29 11.57 9.31
N ALA A 117 3.35 11.90 8.42
CA ALA A 117 3.63 12.75 7.25
C ALA A 117 4.05 14.18 7.62
N GLU A 118 3.56 14.69 8.76
CA GLU A 118 3.89 16.02 9.29
C GLU A 118 5.18 16.03 10.13
N THR A 119 5.88 14.90 10.28
CA THR A 119 7.10 14.76 11.10
C THR A 119 8.34 14.62 10.20
N PRO A 120 9.05 15.72 9.85
CA PRO A 120 10.15 15.69 8.88
C PRO A 120 11.35 14.86 9.36
N GLU A 121 11.54 14.71 10.66
CA GLU A 121 12.63 13.95 11.26
C GLU A 121 12.60 12.47 10.84
N LEU A 122 11.43 11.94 10.49
CA LEU A 122 11.28 10.56 10.03
C LEU A 122 11.95 10.30 8.68
N PHE A 123 12.28 11.34 7.92
CA PHE A 123 13.08 11.23 6.69
C PHE A 123 14.59 11.24 6.96
N ASP A 124 15.03 11.61 8.18
CA ASP A 124 16.44 11.59 8.56
C ASP A 124 16.83 10.20 9.07
N SER A 125 17.52 9.44 8.23
CA SER A 125 18.03 8.11 8.58
C SER A 125 19.05 8.11 9.73
N ARG A 126 19.59 9.27 10.11
CA ARG A 126 20.46 9.39 11.30
C ARG A 126 19.66 9.41 12.60
N THR A 127 18.42 9.89 12.55
CA THR A 127 17.54 10.03 13.71
C THR A 127 16.59 8.85 13.81
N PHE A 128 16.02 8.40 12.69
CA PHE A 128 15.06 7.28 12.63
C PHE A 128 15.41 6.28 11.51
N PRO A 129 16.54 5.56 11.60
CA PRO A 129 17.02 4.66 10.54
C PRO A 129 16.07 3.51 10.18
N CYS A 130 15.15 3.15 11.08
CA CYS A 130 14.29 1.97 10.95
C CYS A 130 12.79 2.32 10.81
N VAL A 131 12.45 3.59 10.64
CA VAL A 131 11.06 4.01 10.44
C VAL A 131 10.80 4.17 8.94
N ILE A 132 9.67 3.62 8.48
CA ILE A 132 9.20 3.79 7.10
C ILE A 132 8.40 5.11 7.05
N PRO A 133 8.88 6.16 6.36
CA PRO A 133 8.17 7.43 6.30
C PRO A 133 6.95 7.37 5.37
N VAL A 134 6.04 8.33 5.54
CA VAL A 134 4.91 8.55 4.63
C VAL A 134 5.36 9.46 3.50
N LEU A 135 5.37 8.96 2.26
CA LEU A 135 5.77 9.76 1.09
C LEU A 135 4.67 10.71 0.65
N GLU A 136 3.43 10.21 0.60
CA GLU A 136 2.28 10.96 0.14
C GLU A 136 0.97 10.37 0.70
N ILE A 137 -0.03 11.21 0.88
CA ILE A 137 -1.40 10.79 1.18
C ILE A 137 -2.31 11.35 0.08
N LEU A 138 -2.75 10.48 -0.82
CA LEU A 138 -3.64 10.85 -1.92
C LEU A 138 -5.09 10.86 -1.45
N ASP A 139 -5.76 11.99 -1.64
CA ASP A 139 -7.19 12.09 -1.34
C ASP A 139 -8.04 11.56 -2.49
N THR A 140 -9.12 10.86 -2.14
CA THR A 140 -10.10 10.38 -3.12
C THR A 140 -11.45 11.01 -2.85
N SER A 141 -12.38 10.95 -3.80
CA SER A 141 -13.78 11.36 -3.58
C SER A 141 -14.57 10.36 -2.71
N TYR A 142 -13.99 9.21 -2.37
CA TYR A 142 -14.63 8.13 -1.61
C TYR A 142 -14.28 8.21 -0.12
N ASP A 143 -14.80 7.28 0.69
CA ASP A 143 -14.57 7.21 2.14
C ASP A 143 -13.20 6.62 2.53
N TYR A 144 -12.24 6.59 1.61
CA TYR A 144 -10.88 6.14 1.85
C TYR A 144 -9.85 7.08 1.21
N LYS A 145 -8.60 6.96 1.67
CA LYS A 145 -7.41 7.60 1.10
C LYS A 145 -6.39 6.54 0.72
N PHE A 146 -5.50 6.89 -0.20
CA PHE A 146 -4.31 6.10 -0.45
C PHE A 146 -3.13 6.69 0.32
N VAL A 147 -2.40 5.86 1.04
CA VAL A 147 -1.16 6.23 1.72
C VAL A 147 0.00 5.56 0.98
N VAL A 148 0.94 6.36 0.49
CA VAL A 148 2.11 5.91 -0.26
C VAL A 148 3.30 5.84 0.69
N LEU A 149 3.94 4.69 0.73
CA LEU A 149 5.10 4.39 1.58
C LEU A 149 6.24 3.84 0.71
N PRO A 150 7.51 3.98 1.12
CA PRO A 150 8.61 3.27 0.49
C PRO A 150 8.40 1.75 0.58
N ARG A 151 8.78 1.03 -0.48
CA ARG A 151 8.89 -0.43 -0.50
C ARG A 151 10.36 -0.85 -0.39
#